data_AF-A0A7X3UNL1-F1
#
_entry.id   AF-A0A7X3UNL1-F1
#
_cell.length_a   1.000
_cell.length_b   1.000
_cell.length_c   1.000
_cell.angle_alpha   90.00
_cell.angle_beta   90.00
_cell.angle_gamma   90.00
#
_symmetry.space_group_name_H-M   'P 1'
#
loop_
_entity.id
_entity.type
_entity.pdbx_description
1 polymer ?
#
loop_
_entity_poly.entity_id
_entity_poly.type
_entity_poly.pdbx_seq_one_letter_code
_entity_poly.pdbx_strand_id
1 'polypeptide(L)'
;MPLYEYECDSCMESYNTDIDNLVAKLTKTNARKVFKQNRNFCYIEVTSDKNGKQFFELGERGISGARRFRYKLDNGKVLYLELKNFRFDHLVYGDDDDQDEIKCPLCDDPGSVRRVFSTFKAIFDDKSKRAPGPGDELRWHLEYKQQKDEEIASDWVGQDHLNQYFNR
;
A
#
# COMPACT_ATOMS: atom_id res chain seq x y z
N MET A 1 -2.64 25.11 -8.11
CA MET A 1 -1.93 24.64 -6.90
C MET A 1 -1.61 23.17 -7.08
N PRO A 2 -0.34 22.75 -7.01
CA PRO A 2 0.00 21.36 -7.24
C PRO A 2 -0.32 20.52 -6.01
N LEU A 3 -1.24 19.56 -6.16
CA LEU A 3 -1.40 18.45 -5.23
C LEU A 3 -0.33 17.40 -5.57
N TYR A 4 0.40 16.95 -4.56
CA TYR A 4 1.38 15.89 -4.71
C TYR A 4 1.00 14.70 -3.83
N GLU A 5 1.24 13.50 -4.36
CA GLU A 5 1.13 12.26 -3.61
C GLU A 5 2.47 11.95 -2.97
N TYR A 6 2.41 11.50 -1.72
CA TYR A 6 3.55 11.06 -0.95
C TYR A 6 3.30 9.68 -0.38
N GLU A 7 4.38 8.97 -0.10
CA GLU A 7 4.38 7.64 0.48
C GLU A 7 5.41 7.60 1.60
N CYS A 8 5.07 6.94 2.70
CA CYS A 8 5.98 6.80 3.84
C CYS A 8 6.65 5.42 3.82
N ASP A 9 7.95 5.40 3.57
CA ASP A 9 8.76 4.18 3.51
C ASP A 9 8.83 3.48 4.87
N SER A 10 8.95 4.23 5.97
CA SER A 10 9.00 3.64 7.31
C SER A 10 7.69 2.94 7.70
N CYS A 11 6.54 3.52 7.34
CA CYS A 11 5.23 2.89 7.55
C CYS A 11 5.07 1.64 6.68
N MET A 12 5.53 1.68 5.43
CA MET A 12 5.51 0.54 4.52
C MET A 12 6.37 -0.62 5.04
N GLU A 13 7.61 -0.35 5.45
CA GLU A 13 8.52 -1.33 6.03
C GLU A 13 7.97 -1.93 7.33
N SER A 14 7.38 -1.09 8.19
CA SER A 14 6.69 -1.55 9.40
C SER A 14 5.53 -2.48 9.07
N TYR A 15 4.73 -2.17 8.05
CA TYR A 15 3.63 -3.04 7.64
C TYR A 15 4.13 -4.38 7.12
N ASN A 16 5.13 -4.38 6.24
CA ASN A 16 5.69 -5.60 5.69
C ASN A 16 6.25 -6.49 6.81
N THR A 17 7.02 -5.91 7.73
CA THR A 17 7.57 -6.63 8.89
C THR A 17 6.47 -7.23 9.78
N ASP A 18 5.40 -6.48 10.04
CA ASP A 18 4.28 -6.94 10.85
C ASP A 18 3.45 -8.03 10.15
N ILE A 19 3.25 -7.91 8.84
CA ILE A 19 2.57 -8.91 8.02
C ILE A 19 3.39 -10.21 8.00
N ASP A 20 4.70 -10.14 7.82
CA ASP A 20 5.60 -11.30 7.85
C ASP A 20 5.53 -12.01 9.21
N ASN A 21 5.57 -11.23 10.30
CA ASN A 21 5.41 -11.74 11.65
C ASN A 21 4.04 -12.40 11.88
N LEU A 22 2.97 -11.85 11.30
CA LEU A 22 1.64 -12.45 11.34
C LEU A 22 1.62 -13.77 10.59
N VAL A 23 2.10 -13.80 9.34
CA VAL A 23 2.09 -14.98 8.47
C VAL A 23 2.93 -16.12 9.07
N ALA A 24 4.11 -15.82 9.61
CA ALA A 24 4.96 -16.79 10.27
C ALA A 24 4.28 -17.46 11.48
N LYS A 25 3.42 -16.74 12.19
CA LYS A 25 2.69 -17.26 13.37
C LYS A 25 1.25 -16.75 13.45
N LEU A 26 0.38 -17.32 12.60
CA LEU A 26 -1.07 -17.03 12.53
C LEU A 26 -1.85 -17.54 13.75
N THR A 27 -1.71 -16.84 14.88
CA THR A 27 -2.44 -17.11 16.13
C THR A 27 -3.06 -15.83 16.68
N LYS A 28 -4.20 -15.95 17.38
CA LYS A 28 -4.89 -14.79 17.98
C LYS A 28 -4.00 -14.00 18.94
N THR A 29 -3.12 -14.68 19.68
CA THR A 29 -2.17 -14.04 20.61
C THR A 29 -1.13 -13.20 19.88
N ASN A 30 -0.57 -13.71 18.78
CA ASN A 30 0.38 -12.97 17.97
C ASN A 30 -0.29 -11.78 17.27
N ALA A 31 -1.49 -11.99 16.69
CA ALA A 31 -2.27 -10.93 16.08
C ALA A 31 -2.57 -9.79 17.07
N ARG A 32 -2.92 -10.11 18.32
CA ARG A 32 -3.09 -9.11 19.38
C ARG A 32 -1.81 -8.35 19.71
N LYS A 33 -0.64 -8.98 19.59
CA LYS A 33 0.65 -8.31 19.82
C LYS A 33 0.92 -7.30 18.71
N VAL A 34 0.83 -7.74 17.45
CA VAL A 34 1.03 -6.88 16.27
C VAL A 34 0.04 -5.71 16.28
N PHE A 35 -1.24 -5.98 16.52
CA PHE A 35 -2.29 -4.95 16.58
C PHE A 35 -2.07 -3.91 17.70
N LYS A 36 -1.41 -4.29 18.81
CA LYS A 36 -1.05 -3.35 19.87
C LYS A 36 0.19 -2.53 19.55
N GLN A 37 1.14 -3.12 18.82
CA GLN A 37 2.39 -2.46 18.44
C GLN A 37 2.17 -1.47 17.30
N ASN A 38 1.32 -1.82 16.34
CA ASN A 38 1.05 -1.01 15.17
C ASN A 38 -0.41 -0.54 15.15
N ARG A 39 -0.62 0.74 15.52
CA ARG A 39 -1.94 1.37 15.57
C ARG A 39 -2.57 1.62 14.19
N ASN A 40 -1.82 1.38 13.13
CA ASN A 40 -2.33 1.56 11.78
C ASN A 40 -2.99 0.29 11.23
N PHE A 41 -2.88 -0.84 11.94
CA PHE A 41 -3.74 -1.99 11.72
C PHE A 41 -5.12 -1.72 12.32
N CYS A 42 -6.12 -1.63 11.45
CA CYS A 42 -7.51 -1.38 11.81
C CYS A 42 -8.28 -2.69 12.06
N TYR A 43 -8.01 -3.71 11.24
CA TYR A 43 -8.69 -5.00 11.32
C TYR A 43 -7.79 -6.16 10.90
N ILE A 44 -7.94 -7.31 11.56
CA ILE A 44 -7.28 -8.57 11.22
C ILE A 44 -8.30 -9.70 11.31
N GLU A 45 -8.42 -10.53 10.29
CA GLU A 45 -9.29 -11.71 10.28
C GLU A 45 -8.59 -12.88 9.60
N VAL A 46 -8.72 -14.06 10.18
CA VAL A 46 -8.22 -15.30 9.58
C VAL A 46 -9.36 -16.27 9.41
N THR A 47 -9.58 -16.71 8.17
CA THR A 47 -10.61 -17.70 7.83
C THR A 47 -10.00 -18.90 7.12
N SER A 48 -10.76 -19.99 7.06
CA SER A 48 -10.42 -21.18 6.28
C SER A 48 -10.78 -20.96 4.81
N ASP A 49 -9.85 -21.26 3.90
CA ASP A 49 -10.09 -21.14 2.45
C ASP A 49 -11.15 -22.14 1.95
N LYS A 50 -11.31 -23.29 2.64
CA LYS A 50 -12.21 -24.37 2.20
C LYS A 50 -13.69 -24.09 2.46
N ASN A 51 -14.00 -23.44 3.58
CA ASN A 51 -15.38 -23.30 4.06
C ASN A 51 -15.70 -21.92 4.63
N GLY A 52 -14.76 -20.96 4.54
CA GLY A 52 -14.93 -19.61 5.07
C GLY A 52 -15.03 -19.54 6.60
N LYS A 53 -14.82 -20.64 7.33
CA LYS A 53 -14.93 -20.67 8.79
C LYS A 53 -13.88 -19.73 9.39
N GLN A 54 -14.34 -18.75 10.16
CA GLN A 54 -13.48 -17.81 10.87
C GLN A 54 -12.76 -18.51 12.03
N PHE A 55 -11.44 -18.37 12.08
CA PHE A 55 -10.61 -18.82 13.19
C PHE A 55 -10.56 -17.75 14.28
N PHE A 56 -10.28 -16.50 13.89
CA PHE A 56 -10.35 -15.35 14.78
C PHE A 56 -10.46 -14.06 13.98
N GLU A 57 -10.91 -13.02 14.68
CA GLU A 57 -10.83 -11.63 14.24
C GLU A 57 -10.35 -10.71 15.35
N LEU A 58 -9.93 -9.51 14.97
CA LEU A 58 -9.49 -8.44 15.85
C LEU A 58 -9.69 -7.08 15.18
N GLY A 59 -10.18 -6.10 15.95
CA GLY A 59 -10.38 -4.72 15.47
C GLY A 59 -11.78 -4.43 14.94
N GLU A 60 -11.95 -3.26 14.35
CA GLU A 60 -13.22 -2.79 13.77
C GLU A 60 -13.10 -2.75 12.24
N ARG A 61 -14.11 -3.28 11.56
CA ARG A 61 -14.18 -3.28 10.09
C ARG A 61 -14.71 -1.95 9.56
N GLY A 62 -14.24 -1.54 8.39
CA GLY A 62 -14.79 -0.41 7.64
C GLY A 62 -14.38 0.96 8.19
N ILE A 63 -13.20 1.05 8.80
CA ILE A 63 -12.65 2.33 9.24
C ILE A 63 -12.39 3.22 8.00
N SER A 64 -12.87 4.46 8.06
CA SER A 64 -12.68 5.43 6.97
C SER A 64 -11.20 5.68 6.69
N GLY A 65 -10.81 5.68 5.41
CA GLY A 65 -9.42 5.83 4.99
C GLY A 65 -8.55 4.58 5.18
N ALA A 66 -9.09 3.48 5.72
CA ALA A 66 -8.41 2.19 5.75
C ALA A 66 -8.74 1.38 4.48
N ARG A 67 -7.73 0.68 3.95
CA ARG A 67 -7.87 -0.21 2.80
C ARG A 67 -7.87 -1.65 3.27
N ARG A 68 -8.78 -2.46 2.71
CA ARG A 68 -8.87 -3.89 3.00
C ARG A 68 -8.05 -4.71 2.00
N PHE A 69 -7.27 -5.63 2.54
CA PHE A 69 -6.42 -6.56 1.82
C PHE A 69 -6.85 -8.00 2.12
N ARG A 70 -6.64 -8.88 1.14
CA ARG A 70 -6.92 -10.31 1.24
C ARG A 70 -5.71 -11.08 0.74
N TYR A 71 -5.14 -11.90 1.61
CA TYR A 71 -4.01 -12.77 1.32
C TYR A 71 -4.46 -14.22 1.41
N LYS A 72 -4.22 -14.98 0.34
CA LYS A 72 -4.41 -16.43 0.35
C LYS A 72 -3.08 -17.07 0.77
N LEU A 73 -3.13 -17.92 1.80
CA LEU A 73 -1.95 -18.53 2.38
C LEU A 73 -1.87 -20.02 2.02
N ASP A 74 -0.65 -20.54 1.85
CA ASP A 74 -0.40 -21.94 1.44
C ASP A 74 -0.96 -22.97 2.43
N ASN A 75 -1.15 -22.58 3.69
CA ASN A 75 -1.73 -23.41 4.74
C ASN A 75 -3.27 -23.57 4.66
N GLY A 76 -3.89 -23.17 3.53
CA GLY A 76 -5.33 -23.27 3.31
C GLY A 76 -6.15 -22.28 4.14
N LYS A 77 -5.53 -21.17 4.55
CA LYS A 77 -6.19 -20.06 5.25
C LYS A 77 -6.20 -18.81 4.40
N VAL A 78 -7.10 -17.91 4.72
CA VAL A 78 -7.18 -16.57 4.13
C VAL A 78 -7.00 -15.56 5.25
N LEU A 79 -6.08 -14.63 5.06
CA LEU A 79 -5.84 -13.50 5.96
C LEU A 79 -6.44 -12.24 5.36
N TYR A 80 -7.34 -11.60 6.10
CA TYR A 80 -7.85 -10.28 5.78
C TYR A 80 -7.23 -9.25 6.71
N LEU A 81 -6.77 -8.14 6.16
CA LEU A 81 -6.20 -7.02 6.91
C LEU A 81 -6.91 -5.73 6.47
N GLU A 82 -7.21 -4.84 7.41
CA GLU A 82 -7.50 -3.45 7.08
C GLU A 82 -6.40 -2.57 7.66
N LEU A 83 -5.76 -1.77 6.81
CA LEU A 83 -4.62 -0.93 7.16
C LEU A 83 -4.92 0.51 6.78
N LYS A 84 -4.52 1.47 7.61
CA LYS A 84 -4.54 2.89 7.22
C LYS A 84 -3.60 3.12 6.05
N ASN A 85 -4.02 3.97 5.11
CA ASN A 85 -3.21 4.27 3.94
C ASN A 85 -1.96 5.06 4.33
N PHE A 86 -0.78 4.53 4.00
CA PHE A 86 0.51 5.19 4.18
C PHE A 86 0.86 6.10 3.00
N ARG A 87 0.07 6.06 1.92
CA ARG A 87 0.04 7.07 0.86
C ARG A 87 -0.94 8.18 1.23
N PHE A 88 -0.54 9.42 1.04
CA PHE A 88 -1.34 10.59 1.35
C PHE A 88 -1.04 11.75 0.39
N ASP A 89 -2.01 12.63 0.25
CA ASP A 89 -1.88 13.80 -0.61
C ASP A 89 -1.56 15.03 0.24
N HIS A 90 -0.61 15.85 -0.21
CA HIS A 90 -0.29 17.11 0.44
C HIS A 90 -0.29 18.26 -0.56
N LEU A 91 -0.91 19.37 -0.16
CA LEU A 91 -0.90 20.63 -0.90
C LEU A 91 0.38 21.39 -0.56
N VAL A 92 1.15 21.80 -1.57
CA VAL A 92 2.37 22.60 -1.37
C VAL A 92 2.09 24.03 -1.84
N TYR A 93 2.39 25.02 -1.00
CA TYR A 93 2.03 26.43 -1.19
C TYR A 93 3.23 27.31 -1.61
N GLY A 94 4.05 26.86 -2.56
CA GLY A 94 5.07 27.70 -3.21
C GLY A 94 6.40 27.80 -2.45
N ASP A 95 7.47 27.95 -3.25
CA ASP A 95 8.91 27.76 -2.99
C ASP A 95 9.31 26.37 -2.45
N ASP A 96 10.39 25.82 -3.00
CA ASP A 96 10.82 24.42 -2.86
C ASP A 96 11.14 23.99 -1.40
N ASP A 97 11.20 24.94 -0.46
CA ASP A 97 11.54 24.74 0.95
C ASP A 97 10.45 24.00 1.75
N ASP A 98 9.20 23.98 1.28
CA ASP A 98 8.08 23.29 1.95
C ASP A 98 8.15 21.75 1.86
N GLN A 99 8.99 21.19 0.97
CA GLN A 99 9.02 19.73 0.73
C GLN A 99 9.72 18.96 1.86
N ASP A 100 10.70 19.58 2.52
CA ASP A 100 11.51 18.94 3.57
C ASP A 100 10.78 18.86 4.93
N GLU A 101 9.64 19.56 5.08
CA GLU A 101 8.83 19.56 6.30
C GLU A 101 7.61 18.62 6.26
N ILE A 102 7.40 17.92 5.14
CA ILE A 102 6.22 17.06 4.96
C ILE A 102 6.33 15.82 5.86
N LYS A 103 5.39 15.70 6.79
CA LYS A 103 5.32 14.59 7.75
C LYS A 103 4.31 13.55 7.31
N CYS A 104 4.64 12.28 7.54
CA CYS A 104 3.67 11.21 7.38
C CYS A 104 2.54 11.35 8.41
N PRO A 105 1.26 11.33 8.01
CA PRO A 105 0.13 11.44 8.94
C PRO A 105 -0.05 10.22 9.87
N LEU A 106 0.73 9.15 9.67
CA LEU A 106 0.66 7.93 10.46
C LEU A 106 1.74 7.83 11.54
N CYS A 107 2.96 8.31 11.25
CA CYS A 107 4.11 8.19 12.14
C CYS A 107 4.74 9.53 12.52
N ASP A 108 4.26 10.65 11.97
CA ASP A 108 4.76 12.02 12.17
C ASP A 108 6.25 12.22 11.83
N ASP A 109 6.86 11.23 11.16
CA ASP A 109 8.26 11.26 10.76
C ASP A 109 8.40 11.95 9.38
N PRO A 110 9.15 13.06 9.29
CA PRO A 110 9.41 13.74 8.03
C PRO A 110 10.48 13.05 7.18
N GLY A 111 11.43 12.32 7.80
CA GLY A 111 12.61 11.78 7.10
C GLY A 111 12.34 10.54 6.24
N SER A 112 11.15 9.95 6.36
CA SER A 112 10.77 8.70 5.68
C SER A 112 9.70 8.91 4.61
N VAL A 113 9.42 10.16 4.24
CA VAL A 113 8.40 10.51 3.23
C VAL A 113 9.06 10.72 1.88
N ARG A 114 8.63 9.95 0.89
CA ARG A 114 9.04 10.13 -0.51
C ARG A 114 7.87 10.66 -1.33
N ARG A 115 8.16 11.57 -2.26
CA ARG A 115 7.19 12.00 -3.26
C ARG A 115 6.99 10.89 -4.28
N VAL A 116 5.74 10.46 -4.46
CA VAL A 116 5.36 9.49 -5.49
C VAL A 116 4.75 10.23 -6.66
N PHE A 117 4.96 9.72 -7.86
CA PHE A 117 4.34 10.27 -9.05
C PHE A 117 2.82 10.06 -8.98
N SER A 118 2.10 11.11 -8.58
CA SER A 118 0.64 11.11 -8.65
C SER A 118 0.20 10.94 -10.10
N THR A 119 -0.69 9.97 -10.32
CA THR A 119 -1.36 9.79 -11.62
C THR A 119 -2.16 11.03 -12.05
N PHE A 120 -2.45 11.97 -11.14
CA PHE A 120 -3.11 13.23 -11.44
C PHE A 120 -2.18 14.32 -11.98
N LYS A 121 -0.90 14.36 -11.56
CA LYS A 121 0.04 15.40 -12.02
C LYS A 121 0.71 15.06 -13.36
N ALA A 122 0.69 13.78 -13.73
CA ALA A 122 0.97 13.31 -15.09
C ALA A 122 0.21 14.10 -16.17
N ILE A 123 -0.98 14.63 -15.86
CA ILE A 123 -1.85 15.29 -16.84
C ILE A 123 -1.29 16.63 -17.35
N PHE A 124 -0.40 17.32 -16.62
CA PHE A 124 -0.17 18.75 -16.87
C PHE A 124 1.21 19.20 -17.38
N ASP A 125 2.31 18.43 -17.30
CA ASP A 125 3.63 19.02 -17.62
C ASP A 125 4.65 18.20 -18.42
N ASP A 126 4.30 17.04 -19.02
CA ASP A 126 5.21 16.43 -20.01
C ASP A 126 4.48 15.40 -20.88
N LYS A 127 4.61 15.50 -22.22
CA LYS A 127 4.05 14.47 -23.12
C LYS A 127 4.65 13.09 -22.87
N SER A 128 5.83 12.98 -22.27
CA SER A 128 6.43 11.68 -21.91
C SER A 128 5.96 11.12 -20.57
N LYS A 129 5.14 11.86 -19.81
CA LYS A 129 4.73 11.49 -18.44
C LYS A 129 3.22 11.60 -18.20
N ARG A 130 2.43 11.79 -19.26
CA ARG A 130 0.97 11.91 -19.21
C ARG A 130 0.24 10.66 -19.67
N ALA A 131 -0.99 10.49 -19.19
CA ALA A 131 -1.90 9.50 -19.75
C ALA A 131 -2.25 9.88 -21.21
N PRO A 132 -2.26 8.92 -22.14
CA PRO A 132 -2.59 9.17 -23.53
C PRO A 132 -4.08 9.50 -23.66
N GLY A 133 -4.39 10.52 -24.45
CA GLY A 133 -5.72 11.10 -24.63
C GLY A 133 -6.27 10.90 -26.05
N PRO A 134 -7.50 11.34 -26.34
CA PRO A 134 -8.11 11.18 -27.65
C PRO A 134 -7.31 11.93 -28.74
N GLY A 135 -6.77 11.20 -29.71
CA GLY A 135 -5.95 11.75 -30.81
C GLY A 135 -4.45 11.42 -30.73
N ASP A 136 -3.99 10.76 -29.65
CA ASP A 136 -2.62 10.27 -29.54
C ASP A 136 -2.39 8.95 -30.29
N GLU A 137 -1.12 8.62 -30.56
CA GLU A 137 -0.76 7.40 -31.27
C GLU A 137 -1.13 6.14 -30.48
N LEU A 138 -1.75 5.17 -31.16
CA LEU A 138 -2.28 3.94 -30.57
C LEU A 138 -1.23 3.12 -29.80
N ARG A 139 0.03 3.20 -30.25
CA ARG A 139 1.18 2.56 -29.60
C ARG A 139 1.40 3.06 -28.17
N TRP A 140 1.22 4.35 -27.95
CA TRP A 140 1.41 4.96 -26.63
C TRP A 140 0.31 4.56 -25.65
N HIS A 141 -0.92 4.37 -26.13
CA HIS A 141 -1.99 3.78 -25.32
C HIS A 141 -1.66 2.36 -24.86
N LEU A 142 -1.01 1.56 -25.70
CA LEU A 142 -0.59 0.20 -25.37
C LEU A 142 0.56 0.19 -24.36
N GLU A 143 1.59 1.02 -24.57
CA GLU A 143 2.75 1.13 -23.67
C GLU A 143 2.34 1.70 -22.28
N TYR A 144 1.47 2.71 -22.23
CA TYR A 144 0.95 3.24 -20.97
C TYR A 144 0.10 2.24 -20.21
N LYS A 145 -0.74 1.47 -20.93
CA LYS A 145 -1.52 0.39 -20.33
C LYS A 145 -0.60 -0.69 -19.74
N GLN A 146 0.46 -1.07 -20.45
CA GLN A 146 1.42 -2.06 -19.98
C GLN A 146 2.16 -1.58 -18.72
N GLN A 147 2.59 -0.31 -18.68
CA GLN A 147 3.18 0.28 -17.47
C GLN A 147 2.20 0.33 -16.30
N LYS A 148 0.93 0.66 -16.54
CA LYS A 148 -0.10 0.65 -15.49
C LYS A 148 -0.41 -0.77 -15.02
N ASP A 149 -0.44 -1.73 -15.92
CA ASP A 149 -0.62 -3.14 -15.58
C ASP A 149 0.61 -3.68 -14.81
N GLU A 150 1.82 -3.18 -15.09
CA GLU A 150 3.05 -3.48 -14.35
C GLU A 150 3.13 -2.75 -13.00
N GLU A 151 2.64 -1.52 -12.88
CA GLU A 151 2.46 -0.81 -11.60
C GLU A 151 1.40 -1.50 -10.74
N ILE A 152 0.30 -1.94 -11.34
CA ILE A 152 -0.70 -2.82 -10.72
C ILE A 152 -0.12 -4.24 -10.55
N ALA A 153 1.02 -4.61 -11.10
CA ALA A 153 1.69 -5.87 -10.75
C ALA A 153 2.75 -5.68 -9.64
N SER A 154 3.31 -4.48 -9.52
CA SER A 154 4.42 -4.13 -8.59
C SER A 154 3.95 -3.44 -7.31
N ASP A 155 2.81 -2.74 -7.30
CA ASP A 155 2.04 -2.39 -6.08
C ASP A 155 1.43 -3.65 -5.41
N TRP A 156 1.64 -4.82 -6.01
CA TRP A 156 1.07 -6.09 -5.59
C TRP A 156 2.16 -6.97 -5.02
N VAL A 157 2.27 -6.95 -3.69
CA VAL A 157 2.95 -7.98 -2.92
C VAL A 157 2.13 -9.27 -3.02
N GLY A 158 2.20 -9.90 -4.19
CA GLY A 158 1.94 -11.32 -4.35
C GLY A 158 3.15 -12.11 -3.86
N GLN A 159 2.91 -13.35 -3.44
CA GLN A 159 3.94 -14.31 -3.01
C GLN A 159 5.14 -14.38 -4.00
N ASP A 160 4.92 -14.11 -5.28
CA ASP A 160 5.94 -14.15 -6.33
C ASP A 160 7.02 -13.06 -6.21
N HIS A 161 6.69 -11.85 -5.74
CA HIS A 161 7.70 -10.78 -5.52
C HIS A 161 8.56 -11.06 -4.26
N LEU A 162 8.00 -11.73 -3.25
CA LEU A 162 8.74 -12.23 -2.08
C LEU A 162 9.70 -13.37 -2.49
N ASN A 163 9.24 -14.29 -3.35
CA ASN A 163 10.05 -15.40 -3.85
C ASN A 163 11.21 -14.95 -4.76
N GLN A 164 11.06 -13.83 -5.48
CA GLN A 164 12.07 -13.33 -6.40
C GLN A 164 13.31 -12.73 -5.69
N TYR A 165 13.15 -12.20 -4.47
CA TYR A 165 14.24 -11.58 -3.69
C TYR A 165 14.76 -12.46 -2.53
N PHE A 166 13.96 -13.44 -2.07
CA PHE A 166 14.33 -14.30 -0.92
C PHE A 166 14.53 -15.78 -1.28
N ASN A 167 14.84 -16.11 -2.53
CA ASN A 167 15.40 -17.43 -2.85
C ASN A 167 16.76 -17.61 -2.15
N ARG A 168 16.71 -18.24 -0.97
CA ARG A 168 17.73 -19.10 -0.38
C ARG A 168 17.10 -20.42 0.03
#